data_AF-A0A0F9IGY4-F1
#
_entry.id   AF-A0A0F9IGY4-F1
#
_cell.length_a   1.000
_cell.length_b   1.000
_cell.length_c   1.000
_cell.angle_alpha   90.00
_cell.angle_beta   90.00
_cell.angle_gamma   90.00
#
_symmetry.space_group_name_H-M   'P 1'
#
loop_
_entity.id
_entity.type
_entity.pdbx_description
1 polymer ?
#
loop_
_entity_poly.entity_id
_entity_poly.type
_entity_poly.pdbx_seq_one_letter_code
_entity_poly.pdbx_strand_id
1 'polypeptide(L)'
;MLEYLIVIGLVLFAGWWILSPLLKSNSTDSAVIPKTDDTLGQLEYEKEETFAAIRELEFDENMRKISKEDFGALKKQYMLDAVHYLKKIDELQENKSKRKDLGEEEIIDEIEKEISSLHHGGSSKQKDFFCVQCGTKSSSRQRFCSSCGAKIMKPDLA
;
A
#
# COMPACT_ATOMS: atom_id res chain seq x y z
N MET A 1 -46.24 -23.10 -11.96
CA MET A 1 -45.43 -23.24 -10.71
C MET A 1 -43.94 -23.26 -11.01
N LEU A 2 -43.45 -24.11 -11.93
CA LEU A 2 -42.02 -24.19 -12.29
C LEU A 2 -41.46 -22.88 -12.89
N GLU A 3 -42.23 -22.22 -13.76
CA GLU A 3 -41.82 -20.96 -14.39
C GLU A 3 -41.55 -19.84 -13.38
N TYR A 4 -42.40 -19.71 -12.36
CA TYR A 4 -42.22 -18.73 -11.29
C TYR A 4 -40.97 -19.00 -10.46
N LEU A 5 -40.62 -20.28 -10.22
CA LEU A 5 -39.39 -20.64 -9.50
C LEU A 5 -38.13 -20.27 -10.27
N ILE A 6 -38.14 -20.40 -11.60
CA ILE A 6 -37.02 -20.02 -12.46
C ILE A 6 -36.83 -18.50 -12.45
N VAL A 7 -37.92 -17.74 -12.58
CA VAL A 7 -37.86 -16.27 -12.57
C VAL A 7 -37.38 -15.74 -11.21
N ILE A 8 -37.89 -16.28 -10.10
CA ILE A 8 -37.46 -15.89 -8.75
C ILE A 8 -35.97 -16.21 -8.55
N GLY A 9 -35.50 -17.38 -8.98
CA GLY A 9 -34.08 -17.76 -8.90
C GLY A 9 -33.17 -16.81 -9.67
N LEU A 10 -33.54 -16.43 -10.89
CA LEU A 10 -32.78 -15.49 -11.72
C LEU A 10 -32.71 -14.09 -11.09
N VAL A 11 -33.82 -13.60 -10.53
CA VAL A 11 -33.85 -12.29 -9.88
C VAL A 11 -32.97 -12.28 -8.61
N LEU A 12 -33.00 -13.35 -7.82
CA LEU A 12 -32.13 -13.46 -6.64
C LEU A 12 -30.65 -13.58 -7.02
N PHE A 13 -30.32 -14.34 -8.06
CA PHE A 13 -28.95 -14.47 -8.55
C PHE A 13 -28.41 -13.15 -9.11
N ALA A 14 -29.19 -12.47 -9.95
CA ALA A 14 -28.83 -11.15 -10.47
C ALA A 14 -28.70 -10.12 -9.33
N GLY A 15 -29.65 -10.13 -8.38
CA GLY A 15 -29.60 -9.30 -7.19
C GLY A 15 -28.33 -9.55 -6.38
N TRP A 16 -27.99 -10.81 -6.11
CA TRP A 16 -26.76 -11.21 -5.41
C TRP A 16 -25.50 -10.76 -6.16
N TRP A 17 -25.46 -10.92 -7.48
CA TRP A 17 -24.31 -10.51 -8.30
C TRP A 17 -24.09 -8.98 -8.25
N ILE A 18 -25.18 -8.21 -8.26
CA ILE A 18 -25.17 -6.74 -8.18
C ILE A 18 -24.87 -6.26 -6.75
N LEU A 19 -25.35 -6.97 -5.71
CA LEU A 19 -25.10 -6.62 -4.30
C LEU A 19 -23.74 -7.12 -3.78
N SER A 20 -23.16 -8.14 -4.40
CA SER A 20 -21.84 -8.69 -4.05
C SER A 20 -20.75 -7.63 -3.92
N PRO A 21 -20.60 -6.63 -4.84
CA PRO A 21 -19.60 -5.58 -4.68
C PRO A 21 -19.88 -4.62 -3.51
N LEU A 22 -21.15 -4.49 -3.06
CA LEU A 22 -21.51 -3.64 -1.92
C LEU A 22 -21.36 -4.36 -0.57
N LEU A 23 -21.62 -5.68 -0.53
CA LEU A 23 -21.50 -6.49 0.70
C LEU A 23 -20.08 -6.99 0.96
N LYS A 24 -19.20 -6.96 -0.05
CA LYS A 24 -17.77 -7.11 0.16
C LYS A 24 -17.25 -5.83 0.82
N SER A 25 -17.58 -5.64 2.10
CA SER A 25 -16.93 -4.66 2.94
C SER A 25 -15.43 -4.93 2.83
N ASN A 26 -14.65 -3.89 2.56
CA ASN A 26 -13.20 -3.92 2.41
C ASN A 26 -12.49 -4.18 3.76
N SER A 27 -13.11 -4.99 4.61
CA SER A 27 -12.62 -5.44 5.90
C SER A 27 -11.67 -6.58 5.64
N THR A 28 -10.39 -6.34 5.93
CA THR A 28 -9.25 -7.27 5.87
C THR A 28 -8.77 -7.65 4.46
N ASP A 29 -8.27 -6.64 3.76
CA ASP A 29 -6.82 -6.57 3.54
C ASP A 29 -6.38 -5.10 3.63
N SER A 30 -6.26 -4.62 4.86
CA SER A 30 -5.24 -3.60 5.17
C SER A 30 -3.86 -4.26 5.17
N ALA A 31 -3.54 -4.98 4.09
CA ALA A 31 -2.19 -5.38 3.76
C ALA A 31 -1.65 -4.25 2.88
N VAL A 32 -1.06 -3.24 3.53
CA VAL A 32 -0.17 -2.24 2.92
C VAL A 32 -0.55 -1.91 1.46
N ILE A 33 -1.62 -1.13 1.23
CA ILE A 33 -1.72 -0.43 -0.05
C ILE A 33 -0.41 0.36 -0.14
N PRO A 34 0.48 0.05 -1.11
CA PRO A 34 1.76 0.69 -1.13
C PRO A 34 1.45 2.17 -1.36
N LYS A 35 1.96 3.05 -0.49
CA LYS A 35 1.76 4.51 -0.57
C LYS A 35 1.93 5.04 -1.99
N THR A 36 2.73 4.36 -2.80
CA THR A 36 2.93 4.59 -4.23
C THR A 36 1.64 4.65 -5.05
N ASP A 37 0.64 3.78 -4.80
CA ASP A 37 -0.59 3.74 -5.61
C ASP A 37 -1.52 4.92 -5.32
N ASP A 38 -1.61 5.33 -4.07
CA ASP A 38 -2.35 6.53 -3.65
C ASP A 38 -1.67 7.81 -4.18
N THR A 39 -0.34 7.89 -4.06
CA THR A 39 0.43 9.02 -4.62
C THR A 39 0.37 9.11 -6.14
N LEU A 40 0.33 7.96 -6.83
CA LEU A 40 0.21 7.91 -8.29
C LEU A 40 -1.15 8.48 -8.74
N GLY A 41 -2.23 8.08 -8.06
CA GLY A 41 -3.56 8.62 -8.33
C GLY A 41 -3.67 10.12 -8.10
N GLN A 42 -3.03 10.64 -7.04
CA GLN A 42 -2.95 12.08 -6.79
C GLN A 42 -2.21 12.82 -7.92
N LEU A 43 -1.06 12.30 -8.34
CA LEU A 43 -0.28 12.89 -9.44
C LEU A 43 -1.04 12.88 -10.77
N GLU A 44 -1.78 11.82 -11.05
CA GLU A 44 -2.63 11.72 -12.25
C GLU A 44 -3.75 12.77 -12.23
N TYR A 45 -4.33 13.04 -11.06
CA TYR A 45 -5.32 14.10 -10.86
C TYR A 45 -4.71 15.48 -11.08
N GLU A 46 -3.56 15.79 -10.46
CA GLU A 46 -2.85 17.08 -10.60
C GLU A 46 -2.47 17.35 -12.07
N LYS A 47 -2.06 16.30 -12.82
CA LYS A 47 -1.80 16.37 -14.26
C LYS A 47 -3.07 16.74 -15.04
N GLU A 48 -4.20 16.11 -14.75
CA GLU A 48 -5.47 16.37 -15.45
C GLU A 48 -5.98 17.79 -15.17
N GLU A 49 -5.84 18.27 -13.93
CA GLU A 49 -6.16 19.64 -13.54
C GLU A 49 -5.30 20.64 -14.31
N THR A 50 -3.99 20.40 -14.41
CA THR A 50 -3.07 21.25 -15.16
C THR A 50 -3.42 21.31 -16.64
N PHE A 51 -3.81 20.17 -17.23
CA PHE A 51 -4.27 20.12 -18.62
C PHE A 51 -5.61 20.82 -18.83
N ALA A 52 -6.53 20.74 -17.86
CA ALA A 52 -7.75 21.53 -17.88
C ALA A 52 -7.44 23.03 -17.83
N ALA A 53 -6.51 23.45 -16.98
CA ALA A 53 -6.07 24.85 -16.88
C ALA A 53 -5.47 25.37 -18.20
N ILE A 54 -4.63 24.56 -18.87
CA ILE A 54 -4.09 24.93 -20.20
C ILE A 54 -5.23 25.09 -21.22
N ARG A 55 -6.21 24.17 -21.24
CA ARG A 55 -7.34 24.25 -22.16
C ARG A 55 -8.21 25.49 -21.93
N GLU A 56 -8.47 25.83 -20.67
CA GLU A 56 -9.21 27.04 -20.31
C GLU A 56 -8.43 28.30 -20.72
N LEU A 57 -7.12 28.31 -20.49
CA LEU A 57 -6.25 29.43 -20.87
C LEU A 57 -6.21 29.63 -22.40
N GLU A 58 -6.17 28.55 -23.18
CA GLU A 58 -6.26 28.59 -24.64
C GLU A 58 -7.61 29.11 -25.12
N PHE A 59 -8.69 28.73 -24.42
CA PHE A 59 -10.02 29.23 -24.70
C PHE A 59 -10.16 30.73 -24.43
N ASP A 60 -9.62 31.21 -23.32
CA ASP A 60 -9.63 32.62 -22.95
C ASP A 60 -8.83 33.50 -23.93
N GLU A 61 -7.69 33.01 -24.44
CA GLU A 61 -6.94 33.71 -25.50
C GLU A 61 -7.73 33.74 -26.81
N ASN A 62 -8.34 32.62 -27.20
CA ASN A 62 -9.17 32.54 -28.40
C ASN A 62 -10.39 33.47 -28.31
N MET A 63 -10.93 33.67 -27.10
CA MET A 63 -11.97 34.66 -26.80
C MET A 63 -11.45 36.10 -26.71
N ARG A 64 -10.13 36.31 -26.84
CA ARG A 64 -9.44 37.60 -26.65
C ARG A 64 -9.68 38.24 -25.28
N LYS A 65 -9.92 37.42 -24.24
CA LYS A 65 -10.05 37.92 -22.86
C LYS A 65 -8.70 38.26 -22.23
N ILE A 66 -7.63 37.65 -22.73
CA ILE A 66 -6.25 37.85 -22.26
C ILE A 66 -5.33 38.25 -23.42
N SER A 67 -4.23 38.94 -23.12
CA SER A 67 -3.23 39.31 -24.11
C SER A 67 -2.39 38.09 -24.54
N LYS A 68 -1.77 38.16 -25.73
CA LYS A 68 -0.86 37.11 -26.19
C LYS A 68 0.40 37.00 -25.35
N GLU A 69 0.87 38.12 -24.80
CA GLU A 69 2.02 38.14 -23.91
C GLU A 69 1.73 37.39 -22.61
N ASP A 70 0.58 37.68 -21.97
CA ASP A 70 0.17 37.02 -20.74
C ASP A 70 -0.13 35.53 -20.94
N PHE A 71 -0.81 35.20 -22.04
CA PHE A 71 -1.06 33.82 -22.45
C PHE A 71 0.25 33.02 -22.58
N GLY A 72 1.26 33.59 -23.25
CA GLY A 72 2.54 32.93 -23.45
C GLY A 72 3.28 32.65 -22.13
N ALA A 73 3.26 33.61 -21.20
CA ALA A 73 3.88 33.45 -19.89
C ALA A 73 3.19 32.36 -19.05
N LEU A 74 1.86 32.42 -18.94
CA LEU A 74 1.05 31.46 -18.17
C LEU A 74 1.12 30.05 -18.77
N LYS A 75 0.98 29.93 -20.10
CA LYS A 75 1.06 28.62 -20.78
C LYS A 75 2.39 27.95 -20.54
N LYS A 76 3.49 28.71 -20.58
CA LYS A 76 4.83 28.17 -20.31
C LYS A 76 4.94 27.61 -18.89
N GLN A 77 4.37 28.29 -17.90
CA GLN A 77 4.36 27.80 -16.51
C GLN A 77 3.58 26.50 -16.38
N TYR A 78 2.34 26.45 -16.86
CA TYR A 78 1.53 25.23 -16.81
C TYR A 78 2.15 24.06 -17.60
N MET A 79 2.83 24.34 -18.71
CA MET A 79 3.56 23.30 -19.44
C MET A 79 4.74 22.74 -18.64
N LEU A 80 5.46 23.57 -17.87
CA LEU A 80 6.52 23.11 -16.99
C LEU A 80 5.96 22.22 -15.87
N ASP A 81 4.84 22.62 -15.27
CA ASP A 81 4.18 21.84 -14.22
C ASP A 81 3.69 20.48 -14.77
N ALA A 82 3.07 20.48 -15.94
CA ALA A 82 2.64 19.24 -16.60
C ALA A 82 3.80 18.28 -16.87
N VAL A 83 4.93 18.78 -17.39
CA VAL A 83 6.13 17.96 -17.60
C VAL A 83 6.66 17.41 -16.28
N HIS A 84 6.63 18.22 -15.22
CA HIS A 84 7.05 17.79 -13.89
C HIS A 84 6.16 16.68 -13.32
N TYR A 85 4.84 16.76 -13.48
CA TYR A 85 3.92 15.68 -13.05
C TYR A 85 4.12 14.40 -13.87
N LEU A 86 4.24 14.50 -15.19
CA LEU A 86 4.51 13.34 -16.06
C LEU A 86 5.80 12.62 -15.64
N LYS A 87 6.88 13.38 -15.39
CA LYS A 87 8.14 12.80 -14.94
C LYS A 87 8.00 12.03 -13.62
N LYS A 88 7.27 12.58 -12.65
CA LYS A 88 7.03 11.89 -11.37
C LYS A 88 6.21 10.61 -11.55
N ILE A 89 5.21 10.64 -12.43
CA ILE A 89 4.40 9.46 -12.75
C ILE A 89 5.29 8.37 -13.36
N ASP A 90 6.13 8.71 -14.34
CA ASP A 90 7.05 7.77 -14.98
C ASP A 90 8.01 7.13 -13.96
N GLU A 91 8.60 7.93 -13.06
CA GLU A 91 9.49 7.44 -11.99
C GLU A 91 8.76 6.47 -11.04
N LEU A 92 7.53 6.78 -10.64
CA LEU A 92 6.74 5.90 -9.77
C LEU A 92 6.33 4.60 -10.48
N GLN A 93 5.95 4.69 -11.75
CA GLN A 93 5.58 3.52 -12.56
C GLN A 93 6.78 2.62 -12.83
N GLU A 94 7.96 3.18 -13.09
CA GLU A 94 9.20 2.42 -13.25
C GLU A 94 9.58 1.70 -11.96
N ASN A 95 9.50 2.39 -10.81
CA ASN A 95 9.75 1.79 -9.50
C ASN A 95 8.75 0.67 -9.19
N LYS A 96 7.46 0.88 -9.51
CA LYS A 96 6.42 -0.15 -9.36
C LYS A 96 6.70 -1.36 -10.26
N SER A 97 7.15 -1.13 -11.48
CA SER A 97 7.49 -2.19 -12.44
C SER A 97 8.72 -2.97 -12.00
N LYS A 98 9.81 -2.31 -11.56
CA LYS A 98 11.00 -2.96 -10.99
C LYS A 98 10.69 -3.80 -9.77
N ARG A 99 9.82 -3.30 -8.88
CA ARG A 99 9.31 -4.04 -7.70
C ARG A 99 8.48 -5.27 -8.06
N LYS A 100 7.88 -5.29 -9.24
CA LYS A 100 7.08 -6.41 -9.75
C LYS A 100 7.94 -7.45 -10.49
N ASP A 101 9.06 -7.00 -11.07
CA ASP A 101 10.00 -7.84 -11.82
C ASP A 101 11.02 -8.55 -10.91
N LEU A 102 11.38 -7.92 -9.77
CA LEU A 102 11.92 -8.63 -8.61
C LEU A 102 10.79 -9.53 -8.08
N GLY A 103 10.78 -10.79 -8.50
CA GLY A 103 9.72 -11.74 -8.16
C GLY A 103 9.46 -11.73 -6.65
N GLU A 104 8.21 -11.88 -6.24
CA GLU A 104 7.83 -11.90 -4.81
C GLU A 104 8.71 -12.85 -4.00
N GLU A 105 9.21 -13.95 -4.58
CA GLU A 105 10.17 -14.87 -3.98
C GLU A 105 11.53 -14.24 -3.65
N GLU A 106 12.10 -13.39 -4.51
CA GLU A 106 13.43 -12.79 -4.28
C GLU A 106 13.39 -11.71 -3.18
N ILE A 107 12.26 -11.00 -3.07
CA ILE A 107 12.01 -10.05 -1.98
C ILE A 107 11.83 -10.80 -0.64
N ILE A 108 11.12 -11.93 -0.64
CA ILE A 108 10.94 -12.77 0.55
C ILE A 108 12.29 -13.33 1.02
N ASP A 109 13.11 -13.85 0.10
CA ASP A 109 14.42 -14.42 0.41
C ASP A 109 15.38 -13.39 1.03
N GLU A 110 15.43 -12.15 0.52
CA GLU A 110 16.31 -11.12 1.09
C GLU A 110 15.82 -10.66 2.47
N ILE A 111 14.50 -10.59 2.69
CA ILE A 111 13.93 -10.30 4.02
C ILE A 111 14.27 -11.41 5.01
N GLU A 112 14.11 -12.68 4.63
CA GLU A 112 14.44 -13.83 5.50
C GLU A 112 15.93 -13.84 5.87
N LYS A 113 16.79 -13.54 4.90
CA LYS A 113 18.24 -13.41 5.10
C LYS A 113 18.58 -12.26 6.04
N GLU A 114 17.95 -11.09 5.91
CA GLU A 114 18.18 -9.96 6.79
C GLU A 114 17.69 -10.25 8.23
N ILE A 115 16.50 -10.84 8.40
CA ILE A 115 15.98 -11.29 9.71
C ILE A 115 16.94 -12.31 10.34
N SER A 116 17.44 -13.27 9.56
CA SER A 116 18.39 -14.27 10.05
C SER A 116 19.66 -13.60 10.59
N SER A 117 20.23 -12.62 9.88
CA SER A 117 21.44 -11.93 10.30
C SER A 117 21.28 -11.20 11.64
N LEU A 118 20.11 -10.60 11.88
CA LEU A 118 19.79 -9.92 13.14
C LEU A 118 19.61 -10.89 14.31
N HIS A 119 19.13 -12.11 14.05
CA HIS A 119 19.03 -13.16 15.07
C HIS A 119 20.40 -13.70 15.53
N HIS A 120 21.40 -13.75 14.63
CA HIS A 120 22.72 -14.30 14.97
C HIS A 120 23.57 -13.36 15.85
N GLY A 121 23.30 -12.04 15.84
CA GLY A 121 23.98 -11.07 16.71
C GLY A 121 23.62 -11.14 18.20
N GLY A 122 22.66 -11.97 18.59
CA GLY A 122 22.16 -12.09 19.97
C GLY A 122 22.76 -13.23 20.81
N SER A 123 23.70 -14.02 20.27
CA SER A 123 24.09 -15.33 20.80
C SER A 123 25.31 -15.32 21.75
N SER A 124 25.51 -14.26 22.52
CA SER A 124 26.49 -14.28 23.61
C SER A 124 25.90 -15.00 24.83
N LYS A 125 26.25 -16.28 25.02
CA LYS A 125 26.09 -17.11 26.25
C LYS A 125 24.92 -16.67 27.17
N GLN A 126 23.68 -16.99 26.82
CA GLN A 126 22.56 -16.79 27.74
C GLN A 126 22.36 -18.02 28.63
N LYS A 127 22.18 -17.78 29.93
CA LYS A 127 21.71 -18.81 30.87
C LYS A 127 20.27 -19.16 30.51
N ASP A 128 20.05 -20.46 30.32
CA ASP A 128 18.72 -21.04 30.15
C ASP A 128 18.06 -21.20 31.52
N PHE A 129 16.76 -20.90 31.61
CA PHE A 129 15.94 -21.11 32.80
C PHE A 129 14.70 -21.93 32.45
N PHE A 130 14.05 -22.50 33.46
CA PHE A 130 12.80 -23.24 33.28
C PHE A 130 11.62 -22.44 33.81
N CYS A 131 10.54 -22.40 33.03
CA CYS A 131 9.30 -21.76 33.46
C CYS A 131 8.72 -22.48 34.67
N VAL A 132 8.52 -21.75 35.77
CA VAL A 132 7.98 -22.32 37.02
C VAL A 132 6.50 -22.71 36.94
N GLN A 133 5.79 -22.31 35.88
CA GLN A 133 4.37 -22.64 35.69
C GLN A 133 4.15 -23.89 34.84
N CYS A 134 4.97 -24.12 33.81
CA CYS A 134 4.76 -25.25 32.88
C CYS A 134 6.02 -26.10 32.63
N GLY A 135 7.16 -25.75 33.22
CA GLY A 135 8.43 -26.47 33.04
C GLY A 135 9.12 -26.25 31.70
N THR A 136 8.59 -25.42 30.80
CA THR A 136 9.21 -25.18 29.48
C THR A 136 10.52 -24.39 29.63
N LYS A 137 11.54 -24.80 28.88
CA LYS A 137 12.84 -24.11 28.81
C LYS A 137 12.67 -22.73 28.16
N SER A 138 13.24 -21.70 28.75
CA SER A 138 13.12 -20.31 28.29
C SER A 138 14.45 -19.56 28.41
N SER A 139 14.71 -18.66 27.48
CA SER A 139 15.94 -17.87 27.46
C SER A 139 15.82 -16.59 28.29
N SER A 140 16.93 -16.06 28.79
CA SER A 140 16.95 -14.85 29.61
C SER A 140 16.44 -13.58 28.90
N ARG A 141 16.32 -13.62 27.56
CA ARG A 141 15.79 -12.53 26.74
C ARG A 141 14.27 -12.55 26.61
N GLN A 142 13.61 -13.68 26.86
CA GLN A 142 12.15 -13.80 26.83
C GLN A 142 11.52 -13.13 28.07
N ARG A 143 10.48 -12.31 27.86
CA ARG A 143 9.69 -11.71 28.95
C ARG A 143 8.54 -12.61 29.40
N PHE A 144 8.08 -13.48 28.51
CA PHE A 144 6.98 -14.43 28.73
C PHE A 144 7.38 -15.80 28.18
N CYS A 145 6.87 -16.86 28.78
CA CYS A 145 7.06 -18.23 28.31
C CYS A 145 6.33 -18.43 26.97
N SER A 146 7.04 -18.93 25.95
CA SER A 146 6.47 -19.19 24.62
C SER A 146 5.46 -20.33 24.59
N SER A 147 5.42 -21.19 25.61
CA SER A 147 4.49 -22.33 25.68
C SER A 147 3.21 -22.01 26.47
N CYS A 148 3.31 -21.37 27.63
CA CYS A 148 2.15 -21.13 28.51
C CYS A 148 1.80 -19.65 28.73
N GLY A 149 2.58 -18.71 28.19
CA GLY A 149 2.34 -17.27 28.33
C GLY A 149 2.69 -16.67 29.70
N ALA A 150 3.10 -17.48 30.68
CA ALA A 150 3.46 -16.98 32.00
C ALA A 150 4.65 -16.00 31.94
N LYS A 151 4.59 -14.94 32.74
CA LYS A 151 5.68 -13.96 32.86
C LYS A 151 6.91 -14.63 33.48
N ILE A 152 8.06 -14.50 32.82
CA ILE A 152 9.33 -15.05 33.33
C ILE A 152 9.88 -14.05 34.34
N MET A 153 9.87 -14.41 35.62
CA MET A 153 10.62 -13.68 36.64
C MET A 153 12.11 -14.00 36.46
N LYS A 154 12.88 -13.01 36.03
CA LYS A 154 14.34 -13.16 35.96
C LYS A 154 14.88 -13.06 37.38
N PRO A 155 15.74 -13.99 37.85
CA PRO A 155 16.51 -13.73 39.06
C PRO A 155 17.44 -12.57 38.74
N ASP A 156 17.17 -11.41 39.34
CA ASP A 156 17.98 -10.21 39.14
C ASP A 156 19.45 -10.51 39.45
N LEU A 157 20.33 -9.98 38.61
CA LEU A 157 21.76 -9.89 38.88
C LEU A 157 21.93 -9.12 40.21
N ALA A 158 22.34 -9.82 41.25
CA ALA A 158 23.14 -9.24 42.32
C ALA A 158 24.61 -9.23 41.89
#